data_AF-A0A2P4QUC4-F1
#
_entry.id   AF-A0A2P4QUC4-F1
#
_cell.length_a   1.000
_cell.length_b   1.000
_cell.length_c   1.000
_cell.angle_alpha   90.00
_cell.angle_beta   90.00
_cell.angle_gamma   90.00
#
_symmetry.space_group_name_H-M   'P 1'
#
loop_
_entity.id
_entity.type
_entity.pdbx_description
1 polymer ?
#
loop_
_entity_poly.entity_id
_entity_poly.type
_entity_poly.pdbx_seq_one_letter_code
_entity_poly.pdbx_strand_id
1 'polypeptide(L)'
;MNNRQVLEWIPYDSLNNIQFIAEGGYDCKVYSATWNEGNILYWDSKKKDWVRNSSIMVALKRFENSRNVTLEFFEELKSYYQCGLDNDGLIKYFGISQDPITKDYIIITEIATHGNLRNYLLQNYNSLNWEKKINILLKISVTLQDIHSTGFIHR
;
A
#
# COMPACT_ATOMS: atom_id res chain seq x y z
N MET A 1 -2.35 -22.80 -1.30
CA MET A 1 -3.44 -21.87 -1.69
C MET A 1 -2.75 -20.72 -2.41
N ASN A 2 -3.24 -20.34 -3.60
CA ASN A 2 -2.63 -19.26 -4.39
C ASN A 2 -3.07 -17.94 -3.74
N ASN A 3 -2.26 -17.40 -2.82
CA ASN A 3 -2.54 -16.16 -2.07
C ASN A 3 -2.30 -14.91 -2.93
N ARG A 4 -2.73 -14.93 -4.21
CA ARG A 4 -2.60 -13.77 -5.06
C ARG A 4 -3.48 -12.67 -4.48
N GLN A 5 -2.86 -11.58 -4.01
CA GLN A 5 -3.57 -10.35 -3.70
C GLN A 5 -4.42 -9.98 -4.93
N VAL A 6 -5.73 -9.85 -4.71
CA VAL A 6 -6.67 -9.48 -5.76
C VAL A 6 -6.59 -7.97 -5.91
N LEU A 7 -6.29 -7.49 -7.12
CA LEU A 7 -6.41 -6.08 -7.46
C LEU A 7 -7.90 -5.69 -7.42
N GLU A 8 -8.27 -4.82 -6.49
CA GLU A 8 -9.67 -4.38 -6.32
C GLU A 8 -9.89 -3.00 -6.96
N TRP A 9 -11.03 -2.82 -7.64
CA TRP A 9 -11.57 -1.48 -7.90
C TRP A 9 -12.37 -1.04 -6.68
N ILE A 10 -11.90 -0.01 -5.99
CA ILE A 10 -12.50 0.49 -4.75
C ILE A 10 -13.30 1.75 -5.09
N PRO A 11 -14.64 1.73 -4.98
CA PRO A 11 -15.46 2.91 -5.20
C PRO A 11 -15.01 4.05 -4.29
N TYR A 12 -14.79 5.25 -4.85
CA TYR A 12 -14.30 6.39 -4.07
C TYR A 12 -15.24 6.73 -2.90
N ASP A 13 -16.56 6.59 -3.11
CA ASP A 13 -17.58 6.86 -2.11
C ASP A 13 -17.54 5.90 -0.91
N SER A 14 -16.81 4.79 -0.99
CA SER A 14 -16.61 3.88 0.15
C SER A 14 -15.46 4.31 1.08
N LEU A 15 -14.67 5.31 0.66
CA LEU A 15 -13.55 5.88 1.40
C LEU A 15 -14.02 7.09 2.22
N ASN A 16 -13.88 6.99 3.54
CA ASN A 16 -14.38 7.97 4.50
C ASN A 16 -13.23 8.69 5.21
N ASN A 17 -13.51 9.84 5.84
CA ASN A 17 -12.54 10.58 6.65
C ASN A 17 -11.22 10.86 5.92
N ILE A 18 -11.30 11.30 4.67
CA ILE A 18 -10.12 11.54 3.84
C ILE A 18 -9.33 12.74 4.38
N GLN A 19 -8.06 12.55 4.74
CA GLN A 19 -7.19 13.59 5.29
C GLN A 19 -5.83 13.61 4.59
N PHE A 20 -5.31 14.80 4.30
CA PHE A 20 -3.98 14.94 3.70
C PHE A 20 -2.88 14.54 4.71
N ILE A 21 -1.92 13.74 4.27
CA ILE A 21 -0.78 13.30 5.09
C ILE A 21 0.49 14.04 4.67
N ALA A 22 0.82 13.95 3.38
CA ALA A 22 2.10 14.42 2.86
C ALA A 22 2.07 14.56 1.34
N GLU A 23 3.01 15.34 0.83
CA GLU A 23 3.37 15.39 -0.58
C GLU A 23 4.57 14.46 -0.80
N GLY A 24 4.44 13.57 -1.77
CA GLY A 24 5.48 12.66 -2.24
C GLY A 24 6.21 13.23 -3.45
N GLY A 25 7.09 12.42 -4.05
CA GLY A 25 7.71 12.76 -5.32
C GLY A 25 6.69 12.76 -6.48
N TYR A 26 7.07 13.40 -7.60
CA TYR A 26 6.29 13.39 -8.85
C TYR A 26 4.86 13.93 -8.69
N ASP A 27 4.68 15.01 -7.93
CA ASP A 27 3.38 15.64 -7.66
C ASP A 27 2.33 14.67 -7.11
N CYS A 28 2.79 13.63 -6.39
CA CYS A 28 1.94 12.66 -5.73
C CYS A 28 1.51 13.19 -4.37
N LYS A 29 0.21 13.34 -4.14
CA LYS A 29 -0.37 13.69 -2.84
C LYS A 29 -0.86 12.43 -2.14
N VAL A 30 -0.44 12.26 -0.89
CA VAL A 30 -0.79 11.12 -0.06
C VAL A 30 -1.84 11.54 0.97
N TYR A 31 -2.95 10.82 0.99
CA TYR A 31 -4.04 11.02 1.94
C TYR A 31 -4.26 9.74 2.77
N SER A 32 -4.79 9.86 3.98
CA SER A 32 -5.36 8.75 4.74
C SER A 32 -6.86 8.69 4.49
N ALA A 33 -7.44 7.50 4.56
CA ALA A 33 -8.89 7.32 4.62
C ALA A 33 -9.24 6.09 5.47
N THR A 34 -10.49 6.04 5.93
CA THR A 34 -11.12 4.86 6.51
C THR A 34 -11.89 4.13 5.41
N TRP A 35 -11.54 2.87 5.16
CA TRP A 35 -12.27 2.00 4.24
C TRP A 35 -13.08 0.97 5.03
N ASN A 36 -14.40 1.15 5.06
CA ASN A 36 -15.28 0.40 5.97
C ASN A 36 -15.50 -1.06 5.56
N GLU A 37 -15.52 -1.37 4.25
CA GLU A 37 -15.69 -2.77 3.81
C GLU A 37 -14.41 -3.61 3.92
N GLY A 38 -13.26 -2.97 4.13
CA GLY A 38 -11.97 -3.63 4.26
C GLY A 38 -11.50 -4.38 3.01
N ASN A 39 -10.25 -4.85 3.06
CA ASN A 39 -9.65 -5.61 1.96
C ASN A 39 -10.17 -7.06 1.92
N ILE A 40 -10.18 -7.67 0.74
CA ILE A 40 -10.45 -9.11 0.58
C ILE A 40 -9.35 -9.92 1.28
N LEU A 41 -9.77 -10.93 2.05
CA LEU A 41 -8.87 -11.89 2.68
C LEU A 41 -8.80 -13.19 1.87
N TYR A 42 -9.93 -13.81 1.57
CA TYR A 42 -10.03 -15.04 0.79
C TYR A 42 -11.46 -15.31 0.30
N TRP A 43 -11.59 -16.23 -0.66
CA TRP A 43 -12.88 -16.75 -1.10
C TRP A 43 -13.35 -17.90 -0.20
N ASP A 44 -14.54 -17.79 0.40
CA ASP A 44 -15.17 -18.89 1.13
C ASP A 44 -16.09 -19.68 0.18
N SER A 45 -15.63 -20.85 -0.25
CA SER A 45 -16.38 -21.71 -1.19
C SER A 45 -17.70 -22.25 -0.63
N LYS A 46 -17.84 -22.33 0.70
CA LYS A 46 -19.07 -22.78 1.36
C LYS A 46 -20.14 -21.68 1.36
N LYS A 47 -19.73 -20.46 1.69
CA LYS A 47 -20.60 -19.27 1.65
C LYS A 47 -20.83 -18.75 0.23
N LYS A 48 -19.95 -19.15 -0.71
CA LYS A 48 -19.89 -18.62 -2.09
C LYS A 48 -19.76 -17.10 -2.09
N ASP A 49 -18.94 -16.59 -1.19
CA ASP A 49 -18.73 -15.15 -1.00
C ASP A 49 -17.29 -14.84 -0.57
N TRP A 50 -16.87 -13.60 -0.77
CA TRP A 50 -15.56 -13.11 -0.33
C TRP A 50 -15.58 -12.77 1.15
N VAL A 51 -14.65 -13.36 1.90
CA VAL A 51 -14.39 -12.93 3.28
C VAL A 51 -13.49 -11.70 3.22
N ARG A 52 -13.96 -10.63 3.84
CA ARG A 52 -13.27 -9.34 3.90
C ARG A 52 -12.83 -9.03 5.32
N ASN A 53 -11.83 -8.18 5.45
CA ASN A 53 -11.51 -7.57 6.71
C ASN A 53 -12.62 -6.59 7.13
N SER A 54 -12.64 -6.17 8.39
CA SER A 54 -13.49 -5.06 8.82
C SER A 54 -12.91 -3.71 8.38
N SER A 55 -13.49 -2.62 8.87
CA SER A 55 -12.97 -1.26 8.66
C SER A 55 -11.46 -1.17 8.92
N ILE A 56 -10.72 -0.67 7.92
CA ILE A 56 -9.26 -0.46 7.98
C ILE A 56 -8.91 0.97 7.58
N MET A 57 -7.76 1.45 8.07
CA MET A 57 -7.16 2.67 7.54
C MET A 57 -6.28 2.36 6.33
N VAL A 58 -6.38 3.18 5.30
CA VAL A 58 -5.65 3.05 4.03
C VAL A 58 -4.96 4.36 3.67
N ALA A 59 -3.91 4.26 2.85
CA ALA A 59 -3.26 5.39 2.22
C ALA A 59 -3.70 5.49 0.75
N LEU A 60 -4.13 6.68 0.35
CA LEU A 60 -4.54 7.08 -1.00
C LEU A 60 -3.39 7.86 -1.62
N LYS A 61 -2.68 7.26 -2.57
CA LYS A 61 -1.67 7.95 -3.37
C LYS A 61 -2.32 8.48 -4.65
N ARG A 62 -2.51 9.79 -4.73
CA ARG A 62 -3.11 10.47 -5.87
C ARG A 62 -2.03 11.25 -6.61
N PHE A 63 -1.85 10.95 -7.89
CA PHE A 63 -0.96 11.70 -8.77
C PHE A 63 -1.77 12.75 -9.51
N GLU A 64 -1.37 14.02 -9.42
CA GLU A 64 -2.05 15.09 -10.15
C GLU A 64 -1.99 14.85 -11.67
N ASN A 65 -3.09 15.14 -12.37
CA ASN A 65 -3.23 14.91 -13.81
C ASN A 65 -3.15 13.44 -14.27
N SER A 66 -3.25 12.49 -13.33
CA SER A 66 -3.32 11.05 -13.66
C SER A 66 -4.56 10.65 -14.46
N ARG A 67 -5.51 11.57 -14.71
CA ARG A 67 -6.55 11.41 -15.75
C ARG A 67 -6.02 10.84 -17.07
N ASN A 68 -4.83 11.29 -17.49
CA ASN A 68 -4.17 10.86 -18.73
C ASN A 68 -3.26 9.64 -18.55
N VAL A 69 -3.34 9.01 -17.38
CA VAL A 69 -2.50 7.91 -16.90
C VAL A 69 -1.02 8.20 -17.12
N THR A 70 -0.49 9.03 -16.23
CA THR A 70 0.91 9.44 -16.23
C THR A 70 1.82 8.21 -16.14
N LEU A 71 3.01 8.31 -16.76
CA LEU A 71 4.00 7.22 -16.74
C LEU A 71 4.35 6.83 -15.31
N GLU A 72 4.42 7.81 -14.42
CA GLU A 72 4.73 7.66 -13.00
C GLU A 72 3.68 6.82 -12.28
N PHE A 73 2.38 7.05 -12.53
CA PHE A 73 1.31 6.23 -11.97
C PHE A 73 1.41 4.79 -12.48
N PHE A 74 1.64 4.59 -13.78
CA PHE A 74 1.75 3.26 -14.36
C PHE A 74 2.96 2.48 -13.84
N GLU A 75 4.13 3.11 -13.74
CA GLU A 75 5.34 2.47 -13.21
C GLU A 75 5.18 2.12 -11.72
N GLU A 76 4.58 3.00 -10.92
CA GLU A 76 4.25 2.73 -9.52
C GLU A 76 3.28 1.53 -9.41
N LEU A 77 2.19 1.53 -10.19
CA LEU A 77 1.21 0.43 -10.23
C LEU A 77 1.86 -0.90 -10.63
N LYS A 78 2.72 -0.87 -11.66
CA LYS A 78 3.44 -2.04 -12.15
C LYS A 78 4.38 -2.60 -11.09
N SER A 79 5.07 -1.73 -10.33
CA SER A 79 5.93 -2.15 -9.23
C SER A 79 5.16 -2.89 -8.14
N TYR A 80 3.96 -2.41 -7.77
CA TYR A 80 3.09 -3.10 -6.81
C TYR A 80 2.64 -4.46 -7.32
N TYR A 81 2.23 -4.55 -8.59
CA TYR A 81 1.79 -5.81 -9.18
C TYR A 81 2.92 -6.85 -9.29
N GLN A 82 4.14 -6.43 -9.59
CA GLN A 82 5.26 -7.35 -9.82
C GLN A 82 6.02 -7.72 -8.54
N CYS A 83 6.10 -6.82 -7.55
CA CYS A 83 6.83 -7.05 -6.31
C CYS A 83 5.93 -7.41 -5.12
N GLY A 84 4.67 -6.97 -5.09
CA GLY A 84 3.81 -6.98 -3.90
C GLY A 84 3.12 -8.31 -3.57
N LEU A 85 3.28 -9.35 -4.39
CA LEU A 85 2.40 -10.53 -4.33
C LEU A 85 2.68 -11.49 -3.16
N ASP A 86 3.88 -11.53 -2.58
CA ASP A 86 4.24 -12.54 -1.57
C ASP A 86 5.23 -12.04 -0.50
N ASN A 87 5.29 -10.73 -0.22
CA ASN A 87 6.30 -10.17 0.70
C ASN A 87 5.71 -9.32 1.84
N ASP A 88 5.73 -9.83 3.09
CA ASP A 88 5.27 -9.03 4.25
C ASP A 88 6.17 -7.83 4.59
N GLY A 89 7.27 -7.62 3.86
CA GLY A 89 8.14 -6.46 4.03
C GLY A 89 7.77 -5.28 3.14
N LEU A 90 6.84 -5.49 2.20
CA LEU A 90 6.29 -4.44 1.34
C LEU A 90 4.97 -3.93 1.87
N ILE A 91 4.71 -2.64 1.63
CA ILE A 91 3.39 -2.05 1.86
C ILE A 91 2.39 -2.80 1.00
N LYS A 92 1.33 -3.32 1.63
CA LYS A 92 0.27 -4.03 0.92
C LYS A 92 -0.43 -3.10 -0.05
N TYR A 93 -0.71 -3.66 -1.22
CA TYR A 93 -1.47 -3.00 -2.25
C TYR A 93 -2.88 -3.57 -2.27
N PHE A 94 -3.89 -2.70 -2.15
CA PHE A 94 -5.29 -3.13 -2.08
C PHE A 94 -6.01 -2.93 -3.41
N GLY A 95 -5.69 -1.88 -4.15
CA GLY A 95 -6.46 -1.58 -5.34
C GLY A 95 -6.24 -0.21 -5.93
N ILE A 96 -7.13 0.12 -6.87
CA ILE A 96 -7.23 1.45 -7.46
C ILE A 96 -8.62 2.03 -7.19
N SER A 97 -8.67 3.34 -7.13
CA SER A 97 -9.90 4.14 -7.10
C SER A 97 -9.76 5.31 -8.08
N GLN A 98 -10.83 6.07 -8.27
CA GLN A 98 -10.82 7.27 -9.09
C GLN A 98 -11.60 8.37 -8.40
N ASP A 99 -10.97 9.54 -8.27
CA ASP A 99 -11.63 10.72 -7.74
C ASP A 99 -12.80 11.13 -8.67
N PRO A 100 -14.04 11.23 -8.17
CA PRO A 100 -15.19 11.51 -9.02
C PRO A 100 -15.18 12.94 -9.60
N ILE A 101 -14.50 13.89 -8.96
CA ILE A 101 -14.41 15.30 -9.36
C ILE A 101 -13.20 15.47 -10.27
N THR A 102 -12.04 15.09 -9.76
CA THR A 102 -10.77 15.33 -10.43
C THR A 102 -10.42 14.23 -11.42
N LYS A 103 -11.18 13.13 -11.51
CA LYS A 103 -10.96 11.98 -12.42
C LYS A 103 -9.55 11.38 -12.37
N ASP A 104 -8.72 11.82 -11.43
CA ASP A 104 -7.39 11.31 -11.19
C ASP A 104 -7.51 9.89 -10.61
N TYR A 105 -6.64 9.00 -11.07
CA TYR A 105 -6.53 7.67 -10.50
C TYR A 105 -5.78 7.73 -9.17
N ILE A 106 -6.20 6.86 -8.26
CA ILE A 106 -5.68 6.78 -6.90
C ILE A 106 -5.25 5.34 -6.65
N ILE A 107 -4.02 5.16 -6.17
CA ILE A 107 -3.52 3.86 -5.70
C ILE A 107 -3.86 3.75 -4.21
N ILE A 108 -4.52 2.65 -3.83
CA ILE A 108 -4.92 2.36 -2.45
C ILE A 108 -3.98 1.33 -1.84
N THR A 109 -3.35 1.71 -0.73
CA THR A 109 -2.30 0.91 -0.07
C THR A 109 -2.51 0.86 1.45
N GLU A 110 -1.79 -0.03 2.12
CA GLU A 110 -1.67 -0.01 3.57
C GLU A 110 -1.01 1.29 4.05
N ILE A 111 -1.56 1.87 5.11
CA ILE A 111 -0.98 3.05 5.73
C ILE A 111 0.13 2.64 6.71
N ALA A 112 1.32 3.23 6.58
CA ALA A 112 2.38 3.06 7.55
C ALA A 112 2.05 3.85 8.82
N THR A 113 1.33 3.21 9.75
CA THR A 113 0.81 3.83 10.99
C THR A 113 1.88 4.44 11.89
N HIS A 114 3.12 3.95 11.79
CA HIS A 114 4.28 4.47 12.53
C HIS A 114 5.16 5.42 11.70
N GLY A 115 4.69 5.83 10.52
CA GLY A 115 5.42 6.68 9.58
C GLY A 115 6.63 5.98 8.98
N ASN A 116 7.67 6.76 8.67
CA ASN A 116 8.90 6.22 8.08
C ASN A 116 9.82 5.59 9.14
N LEU A 117 10.62 4.62 8.70
CA LEU A 117 11.53 3.88 9.56
C LEU A 117 12.52 4.78 10.30
N ARG A 118 13.03 5.84 9.66
CA ARG A 118 13.97 6.78 10.27
C ARG A 118 13.38 7.42 11.53
N ASN A 119 12.17 7.96 11.42
CA ASN A 119 11.47 8.58 12.53
C ASN A 119 11.11 7.56 13.61
N TYR A 120 10.66 6.37 13.21
CA TYR A 120 10.36 5.28 14.13
C TYR A 120 11.59 4.91 14.98
N LEU A 121 12.75 4.73 14.34
CA LEU A 121 14.01 4.39 15.02
C LEU A 121 14.47 5.51 15.97
N LEU A 122 14.33 6.77 15.56
CA LEU A 122 14.69 7.92 16.40
C LEU A 122 13.80 8.02 17.65
N GLN A 123 12.49 7.82 17.49
CA GLN A 123 11.53 7.89 18.60
C GLN A 123 11.64 6.71 19.57
N ASN A 124 12.03 5.53 19.07
CA ASN A 124 12.06 4.28 19.84
C ASN A 124 13.48 3.78 20.16
N TYR A 125 14.51 4.63 20.00
CA TYR A 125 15.90 4.22 20.12
C TYR A 125 16.22 3.47 21.43
N ASN A 126 15.68 3.97 22.55
CA ASN A 126 15.89 3.42 23.89
C ASN A 126 15.02 2.19 24.20
N SER A 127 13.86 2.05 23.54
CA SER A 127 12.92 0.94 23.78
C SER A 127 13.16 -0.27 22.85
N LEU A 128 13.91 -0.06 21.76
CA LEU A 128 14.28 -1.11 20.81
C LEU A 128 15.49 -1.92 21.30
N ASN A 129 15.23 -3.17 21.66
CA ASN A 129 16.29 -4.15 21.92
C ASN A 129 17.00 -4.58 20.62
N TRP A 130 18.16 -5.22 20.76
CA TRP A 130 18.98 -5.67 19.62
C TRP A 130 18.27 -6.67 18.72
N GLU A 131 17.48 -7.57 19.30
CA GLU A 131 16.70 -8.56 18.56
C GLU A 131 15.72 -7.89 17.59
N LYS A 132 14.95 -6.89 18.05
CA LYS A 132 14.03 -6.12 17.19
C LYS A 132 14.78 -5.39 16.07
N LYS A 133 15.95 -4.81 16.36
CA LYS A 133 16.79 -4.12 15.36
C LYS A 133 17.28 -5.08 14.28
N ILE A 134 17.73 -6.27 14.67
CA ILE A 134 18.16 -7.33 13.75
C ILE A 134 16.99 -7.82 12.89
N ASN A 135 15.81 -8.00 13.50
CA ASN A 135 14.62 -8.43 12.77
C ASN A 135 14.18 -7.39 11.71
N ILE A 136 14.21 -6.11 12.04
CA ILE A 136 13.96 -5.02 11.08
C ILE A 136 14.96 -5.09 9.92
N LEU A 137 16.26 -5.21 10.22
CA LEU A 137 17.30 -5.29 9.20
C LEU A 137 17.12 -6.52 8.29
N LEU A 138 16.90 -7.70 8.88
CA LEU A 138 16.67 -8.94 8.15
C LEU A 138 15.46 -8.81 7.22
N LYS A 139 14.36 -8.23 7.70
CA LYS A 139 13.15 -8.03 6.88
C LYS A 139 13.44 -7.11 5.69
N ILE A 140 14.17 -6.02 5.88
CA ILE A 140 14.58 -5.11 4.80
C ILE A 140 15.48 -5.84 3.80
N SER A 141 16.46 -6.61 4.26
CA SER A 141 17.38 -7.36 3.39
C SER A 141 16.66 -8.40 2.53
N VAL A 142 15.74 -9.18 3.13
CA VAL A 142 14.92 -10.15 2.39
C VAL A 142 14.04 -9.41 1.38
N THR A 143 13.42 -8.30 1.78
CA THR A 143 12.56 -7.51 0.88
C THR A 143 13.31 -6.99 -0.33
N LEU A 144 14.52 -6.45 -0.13
CA LEU A 144 15.36 -5.97 -1.22
C LEU A 144 15.81 -7.11 -2.14
N GLN A 145 16.13 -8.28 -1.57
CA GLN A 145 16.47 -9.47 -2.35
C GLN A 145 15.30 -9.90 -3.25
N ASP A 146 14.07 -9.89 -2.72
CA ASP A 146 12.87 -10.25 -3.47
C ASP A 146 12.60 -9.24 -4.60
N ILE A 147 12.70 -7.93 -4.33
CA ILE A 147 12.58 -6.89 -5.38
C ILE A 147 13.64 -7.09 -6.47
N HIS A 148 14.89 -7.37 -6.10
CA HIS A 148 15.94 -7.59 -7.08
C HIS A 148 15.71 -8.85 -7.91
N SER A 149 15.11 -9.90 -7.33
CA SER A 149 14.78 -11.14 -8.04
C SER A 149 13.73 -10.95 -9.14
N THR A 150 12.88 -9.91 -9.03
CA THR A 150 11.88 -9.55 -10.06
C THR A 150 12.45 -8.64 -11.16
N GLY A 151 13.75 -8.31 -11.10
CA GLY A 151 14.43 -7.44 -12.05
C GLY A 151 14.24 -5.94 -11.78
N PHE A 152 13.60 -5.57 -10.68
CA PHE A 152 13.47 -4.19 -10.24
C PHE A 152 14.66 -3.75 -9.40
N ILE A 153 14.95 -2.45 -9.42
CA ILE A 153 15.93 -1.83 -8.53
C ILE A 153 15.17 -0.80 -7.70
N HIS A 154 15.10 -1.01 -6.39
CA HIS A 154 14.63 0.03 -5.47
C HIS A 154 15.70 1.13 -5.44
N ARG A 155 15.34 2.34 -5.88
CA ARG A 155 16.22 3.51 -5.86
C ARG A 155 16.01 4.36 -4.62
#